data_AF-Q5BRM6-F1
#
_entry.id   AF-Q5BRM6-F1
#
_cell.length_a   1.000
_cell.length_b   1.000
_cell.length_c   1.000
_cell.angle_alpha   90.00
_cell.angle_beta   90.00
_cell.angle_gamma   90.00
#
_symmetry.space_group_name_H-M   'P 1'
#
loop_
_entity.id
_entity.type
_entity.pdbx_description
1 polymer ?
#
loop_
_entity_poly.entity_id
_entity_poly.type
_entity_poly.pdbx_seq_one_letter_code
_entity_poly.pdbx_strand_id
1 'polypeptide(L)'
;MDFQHRVGGKTGSGGVASEAEANRDRRERLRQLALDTIDLNKDPYFMKNHLGTYECKLCLTLHNNEGSYLAHTQGKKHQYNLQRRAVEQAREAPST
;
A
#
# COMPACT_ATOMS: atom_id res chain seq x y z
N MET A 1 -4.28 53.97 0.27
CA MET A 1 -4.71 52.73 -0.41
C MET A 1 -4.70 51.61 0.62
N ASP A 2 -5.80 50.86 0.74
CA ASP A 2 -5.96 49.75 1.68
C ASP A 2 -5.37 48.45 1.09
N PHE A 3 -4.56 47.72 1.86
CA PHE A 3 -3.82 46.53 1.42
C PHE A 3 -4.35 45.23 2.07
N GLN A 4 -5.45 45.28 2.81
CA GLN A 4 -5.86 44.20 3.71
C GLN A 4 -6.58 43.03 3.01
N HIS A 5 -6.94 43.15 1.72
CA HIS A 5 -7.68 42.12 0.97
C HIS A 5 -7.08 41.74 -0.39
N ARG A 6 -5.75 41.78 -0.57
CA ARG A 6 -5.13 41.22 -1.78
C ARG A 6 -4.96 39.72 -1.65
N VAL A 7 -5.80 38.97 -2.34
CA VAL A 7 -5.56 37.55 -2.64
C VAL A 7 -4.40 37.48 -3.63
N GLY A 8 -3.18 37.48 -3.10
CA GLY A 8 -1.96 37.42 -3.88
C GLY A 8 -0.81 37.00 -2.99
N GLY A 9 -0.17 35.88 -3.34
CA GLY A 9 0.94 35.30 -2.58
C GLY A 9 2.00 36.34 -2.22
N LYS A 10 2.50 36.25 -0.99
CA LYS A 10 3.52 37.18 -0.47
C LYS A 10 4.78 37.07 -1.35
N THR A 11 5.38 38.19 -1.70
CA THR A 11 6.65 38.19 -2.47
C THR A 11 7.70 37.44 -1.67
N GLY A 12 8.14 36.28 -2.18
CA GLY A 12 9.06 35.36 -1.50
C GLY A 12 8.42 34.11 -0.87
N SER A 13 7.10 33.89 -1.00
CA SER A 13 6.42 32.75 -0.36
C SER A 13 6.63 31.39 -1.04
N GLY A 14 7.35 31.32 -2.15
CA GLY A 14 7.22 30.19 -3.09
C GLY A 14 5.82 30.21 -3.72
N GLY A 15 5.70 29.90 -5.00
CA GLY A 15 4.40 29.85 -5.67
C GLY A 15 3.44 28.88 -4.97
N VAL A 16 2.13 29.11 -5.08
CA VAL A 16 1.15 28.07 -4.78
C VAL A 16 1.50 26.85 -5.65
N ALA A 17 1.82 25.72 -5.00
CA ALA A 17 2.10 24.47 -5.70
C ALA A 17 0.97 24.21 -6.71
N SER A 18 1.33 23.85 -7.94
CA SER A 18 0.32 23.53 -8.95
C SER A 18 -0.56 22.39 -8.46
N GLU A 19 -1.82 22.32 -8.91
CA GLU A 19 -2.73 21.23 -8.51
C GLU A 19 -2.12 19.84 -8.79
N ALA A 20 -1.30 19.73 -9.84
CA ALA A 20 -0.57 18.52 -10.17
C ALA A 20 0.47 18.14 -9.10
N GLU A 21 1.20 19.11 -8.55
CA GLU A 21 2.18 18.89 -7.46
C GLU A 21 1.46 18.53 -6.15
N ALA A 22 0.38 19.25 -5.81
CA ALA A 22 -0.43 18.95 -4.63
C ALA A 22 -1.06 17.55 -4.70
N ASN A 23 -1.49 17.10 -5.88
CA ASN A 23 -2.03 15.76 -6.08
C ASN A 23 -0.96 14.66 -5.97
N ARG A 24 0.28 14.92 -6.42
CA ARG A 24 1.40 13.99 -6.25
C ARG A 24 1.76 13.82 -4.78
N ASP A 25 1.96 14.91 -4.06
CA ASP A 25 2.26 14.90 -2.62
C ASP A 25 1.18 14.15 -1.83
N ARG A 26 -0.09 14.45 -2.10
CA ARG A 26 -1.22 13.78 -1.44
C ARG A 26 -1.22 12.28 -1.70
N ARG A 27 -0.91 11.85 -2.92
CA ARG A 27 -0.84 10.42 -3.30
C ARG A 27 0.33 9.71 -2.61
N GLU A 28 1.49 10.36 -2.56
CA GLU A 28 2.67 9.82 -1.88
C GLU A 28 2.45 9.69 -0.38
N ARG A 29 1.84 10.71 0.24
CA ARG A 29 1.47 10.68 1.66
C ARG A 29 0.46 9.59 1.99
N LEU A 30 -0.57 9.39 1.16
CA LEU A 30 -1.53 8.30 1.33
C LEU A 30 -0.86 6.92 1.23
N ARG A 31 0.10 6.77 0.32
CA ARG A 31 0.91 5.54 0.22
C ARG A 31 1.72 5.31 1.50
N GLN A 32 2.35 6.35 2.04
CA GLN A 32 3.13 6.25 3.27
C GLN A 32 2.25 5.86 4.48
N LEU A 33 1.06 6.47 4.61
CA LEU A 33 0.10 6.15 5.66
C LEU A 33 -0.41 4.70 5.57
N ALA A 34 -0.65 4.20 4.34
CA ALA A 34 -1.06 2.82 4.13
C ALA A 34 0.05 1.81 4.50
N LEU A 35 1.32 2.18 4.32
CA LEU A 35 2.45 1.34 4.70
C LEU A 35 2.68 1.32 6.22
N ASP A 36 2.49 2.47 6.89
CA ASP A 36 2.68 2.59 8.34
C ASP A 36 1.58 1.87 9.15
N THR A 37 0.39 1.75 8.58
CA THR A 37 -0.77 1.11 9.24
C THR A 37 -0.79 -0.42 9.11
N ILE A 38 -0.10 -0.99 8.12
CA ILE A 38 -0.10 -2.43 7.85
C ILE A 38 1.29 -2.99 8.12
N ASP A 39 1.43 -3.69 9.26
CA ASP A 39 2.63 -4.47 9.54
C ASP A 39 2.67 -5.71 8.65
N LEU A 40 3.43 -5.61 7.56
CA LEU A 40 3.63 -6.68 6.58
C LEU A 40 4.19 -7.97 7.20
N ASN A 41 4.92 -7.87 8.31
CA ASN A 41 5.51 -9.04 8.97
C ASN A 41 4.47 -9.89 9.69
N LYS A 42 3.26 -9.35 9.93
CA LYS A 42 2.14 -10.14 10.49
C LYS A 42 1.45 -11.00 9.45
N ASP A 43 1.66 -10.75 8.17
CA ASP A 43 1.08 -11.60 7.12
C ASP A 43 1.88 -12.92 7.02
N PRO A 44 1.25 -14.09 7.28
CA PRO A 44 1.95 -15.37 7.29
C PRO A 44 2.48 -15.79 5.90
N TYR A 45 1.94 -15.20 4.83
CA TYR A 45 2.31 -15.47 3.45
C TYR A 45 3.34 -14.47 2.90
N PHE A 46 3.63 -13.40 3.62
CA PHE A 46 4.70 -12.47 3.27
C PHE A 46 6.08 -13.10 3.44
N MET A 47 6.97 -12.78 2.51
CA MET A 47 8.38 -13.10 2.59
C MET A 47 9.19 -12.05 1.84
N LYS A 48 10.32 -11.63 2.41
CA LYS A 48 11.32 -10.82 1.70
C LYS A 48 12.47 -11.73 1.29
N ASN A 49 12.77 -11.77 0.01
CA ASN A 49 13.85 -12.62 -0.49
C ASN A 49 15.22 -11.95 -0.28
N HIS A 50 16.30 -12.73 -0.38
CA HIS A 50 17.69 -12.28 -0.25
C HIS A 50 18.08 -11.19 -1.27
N LEU A 51 17.35 -11.09 -2.38
CA LEU A 51 17.52 -10.07 -3.42
C LEU A 51 16.76 -8.77 -3.13
N GLY A 52 16.04 -8.69 -1.99
CA GLY A 52 15.24 -7.53 -1.61
C GLY A 52 13.87 -7.43 -2.31
N THR A 53 13.47 -8.45 -3.07
CA THR A 53 12.13 -8.60 -3.65
C THR A 53 11.12 -9.09 -2.62
N TYR A 54 9.85 -8.74 -2.83
CA TYR A 54 8.75 -9.13 -1.96
C TYR A 54 7.97 -10.29 -2.57
N GLU A 55 7.65 -11.31 -1.79
CA GLU A 55 7.06 -12.53 -2.29
C GLU A 55 5.78 -12.87 -1.54
N CYS A 56 4.78 -13.34 -2.28
CA CYS A 56 3.57 -13.93 -1.72
C CYS A 56 3.66 -15.46 -1.80
N LYS A 57 3.94 -16.12 -0.68
CA LYS A 57 4.05 -17.59 -0.59
C LYS A 57 2.74 -18.31 -0.93
N LEU A 58 1.59 -17.65 -0.76
CA LEU A 58 0.29 -18.21 -1.11
C LEU A 58 0.04 -18.26 -2.62
N CYS A 59 0.46 -17.21 -3.32
CA CYS A 59 0.19 -17.06 -4.75
C CYS A 59 1.40 -17.38 -5.64
N LEU A 60 2.58 -17.59 -5.05
CA LEU A 60 3.87 -17.76 -5.73
C LEU A 60 4.15 -16.60 -6.69
N THR A 61 3.90 -15.37 -6.23
CA THR A 61 4.12 -14.15 -7.00
C THR A 61 5.22 -13.29 -6.39
N LEU A 62 6.03 -12.69 -7.27
CA LEU A 62 7.09 -11.76 -6.93
C LEU A 62 6.61 -10.32 -7.15
N HIS A 63 7.00 -9.42 -6.26
CA HIS A 63 6.62 -8.02 -6.23
C HIS A 63 7.85 -7.15 -6.05
N ASN A 64 7.94 -6.10 -6.88
CA ASN A 64 9.11 -5.20 -6.90
C ASN A 64 9.11 -4.18 -5.75
N ASN A 65 7.97 -3.98 -5.09
CA ASN A 65 7.84 -3.06 -3.96
C ASN A 65 6.70 -3.51 -3.02
N GLU A 66 6.75 -3.04 -1.78
CA GLU A 66 5.77 -3.33 -0.72
C GLU A 66 4.35 -2.92 -1.12
N GLY A 67 4.20 -1.80 -1.81
CA GLY A 67 2.90 -1.34 -2.31
C GLY A 67 2.27 -2.29 -3.33
N SER A 68 3.08 -2.91 -4.20
CA SER A 68 2.62 -3.91 -5.15
C SER A 68 2.18 -5.20 -4.45
N TYR A 69 2.89 -5.58 -3.38
CA TYR A 69 2.48 -6.71 -2.54
C TYR A 69 1.16 -6.41 -1.79
N LEU A 70 1.01 -5.22 -1.20
CA LEU A 70 -0.22 -4.80 -0.54
C LEU A 70 -1.42 -4.74 -1.49
N ALA A 71 -1.24 -4.21 -2.70
CA ALA A 71 -2.30 -4.21 -3.70
C ALA A 71 -2.66 -5.65 -4.14
N HIS A 72 -1.68 -6.56 -4.14
CA HIS A 72 -1.90 -7.96 -4.47
C HIS A 72 -2.73 -8.70 -3.41
N THR A 73 -2.49 -8.48 -2.11
CA THR A 73 -3.26 -9.14 -1.03
C THR A 73 -4.74 -8.75 -1.07
N GLN A 74 -5.05 -7.53 -1.51
CA GLN A 74 -6.41 -7.05 -1.75
C GLN A 74 -7.04 -7.58 -3.05
N GLY A 75 -6.28 -8.27 -3.89
CA GLY A 75 -6.74 -8.78 -5.18
C GLY A 75 -7.60 -10.05 -5.07
N LYS A 76 -8.56 -10.20 -5.98
CA LYS A 76 -9.50 -11.35 -6.02
C LYS A 76 -8.80 -12.71 -6.05
N LYS A 77 -7.70 -12.83 -6.80
CA LYS A 77 -6.92 -14.08 -6.92
C LYS A 77 -6.33 -14.50 -5.57
N HIS A 78 -5.79 -13.55 -4.82
CA HIS A 78 -5.23 -13.81 -3.50
C HIS A 78 -6.31 -14.26 -2.52
N GLN A 79 -7.45 -13.55 -2.50
CA GLN A 79 -8.61 -13.89 -1.69
C GLN A 79 -9.19 -15.27 -2.01
N TYR A 80 -9.25 -15.64 -3.29
CA TYR A 80 -9.67 -16.98 -3.71
C TYR A 80 -8.71 -18.07 -3.24
N ASN A 81 -7.39 -17.85 -3.32
CA ASN A 81 -6.41 -18.80 -2.81
C ASN A 81 -6.48 -18.97 -1.29
N LEU A 82 -6.78 -17.90 -0.54
CA LEU A 82 -7.00 -17.96 0.91
C LEU A 82 -8.20 -18.85 1.24
N GLN A 83 -9.31 -18.68 0.53
CA GLN A 83 -10.50 -19.51 0.71
C GLN A 83 -10.21 -20.99 0.40
N ARG A 84 -9.51 -21.27 -0.71
CA ARG A 84 -9.11 -22.63 -1.05
C ARG A 84 -8.27 -23.28 0.05
N ARG A 85 -7.28 -22.55 0.56
CA ARG A 85 -6.42 -23.04 1.64
C ARG A 85 -7.19 -23.26 2.94
N ALA A 86 -8.13 -22.39 3.27
CA ALA A 86 -8.99 -22.57 4.44
C ALA A 86 -9.86 -23.84 4.32
N VAL A 87 -10.38 -24.14 3.12
CA VAL A 87 -11.13 -25.37 2.86
C VAL A 87 -10.23 -26.61 2.96
N GLU A 88 -9.02 -26.56 2.42
CA GLU A 88 -8.06 -27.66 2.53
C GLU A 88 -7.67 -27.92 3.99
N GLN A 89 -7.35 -26.87 4.75
CA GLN A 89 -7.06 -26.99 6.19
C GLN A 89 -8.25 -27.53 7.00
N ALA A 90 -9.47 -27.12 6.68
CA ALA A 90 -10.66 -27.64 7.35
C ALA A 90 -10.91 -29.13 7.05
N ARG A 91 -10.47 -29.64 5.88
CA ARG A 91 -10.55 -31.06 5.54
C ARG A 91 -9.46 -31.90 6.21
N GLU A 92 -8.28 -31.33 6.39
CA GLU A 92 -7.13 -31.99 7.04
C GLU A 92 -7.18 -31.90 8.57
N ALA A 93 -7.99 -31.00 9.12
CA ALA A 93 -8.21 -30.92 10.56
C ALA A 93 -8.80 -32.25 11.07
N PRO A 94 -8.17 -32.91 12.05
CA PRO A 94 -8.72 -34.13 12.62
C PRO A 94 -10.08 -33.80 13.24
N SER A 95 -11.10 -34.55 12.84
CA SER A 95 -12.41 -34.53 13.47
C SER A 95 -12.27 -34.98 14.92
N THR A 96 -12.16 -34.02 15.84
CA THR A 96 -12.35 -34.24 17.28
C THR A 96 -13.81 -34.31 17.61
#